data_AF-A0A9E4UNG7-F1
#
_entry.id   AF-A0A9E4UNG7-F1
#
_cell.length_a   1.000
_cell.length_b   1.000
_cell.length_c   1.000
_cell.angle_alpha   90.00
_cell.angle_beta   90.00
_cell.angle_gamma   90.00
#
_symmetry.space_group_name_H-M   'P 1'
#
loop_
_entity.id
_entity.type
_entity.pdbx_description
1 polymer ?
#
loop_
_entity_poly.entity_id
_entity_poly.type
_entity_poly.pdbx_seq_one_letter_code
_entity_poly.pdbx_strand_id
1 'polypeptide(L)'
;VERINYAGDLLGNTELPGVKAMVNRLMNQGKTLSPEVFVDGCLDLIGPITVDEGTRNELVAHAQRSGDLRHGSSAEETEFTRRTGEMFQMIAATAEFQFE
;
A
#
# COMPACT_ATOMS: atom_id res chain seq x y z
N VAL A 1 24.63 -2.01 -4.28
CA VAL A 1 23.21 -2.34 -4.59
C VAL A 1 22.50 -2.57 -3.25
N GLU A 2 22.39 -1.53 -2.43
CA GLU A 2 22.01 -1.65 -1.00
C GLU A 2 20.93 -0.64 -0.59
N ARG A 3 20.66 0.36 -1.45
CA ARG A 3 19.57 1.34 -1.26
C ARG A 3 18.22 0.85 -1.78
N ILE A 4 18.25 -0.08 -2.74
CA ILE A 4 17.06 -0.51 -3.51
C ILE A 4 16.02 -1.21 -2.60
N ASN A 5 16.44 -1.78 -1.47
CA ASN A 5 15.52 -2.37 -0.49
C ASN A 5 15.19 -1.47 0.71
N TYR A 6 15.86 -0.32 0.92
CA TYR A 6 15.66 0.44 2.16
C TYR A 6 14.27 1.09 2.23
N ALA A 7 13.80 1.67 1.13
CA ALA A 7 12.45 2.26 1.07
C ALA A 7 11.38 1.19 1.21
N GLY A 8 11.53 0.04 0.54
CA GLY A 8 10.63 -1.11 0.67
C GLY A 8 10.62 -1.67 2.09
N ASP A 9 11.77 -1.91 2.70
CA ASP A 9 11.87 -2.43 4.07
C ASP A 9 11.27 -1.45 5.09
N LEU A 10 11.44 -0.15 4.89
CA LEU A 10 10.90 0.87 5.78
C LEU A 10 9.38 1.01 5.62
N LEU A 11 8.89 1.04 4.38
CA LEU A 11 7.46 1.18 4.10
C LEU A 11 6.65 -0.10 4.36
N GLY A 12 7.27 -1.26 4.22
CA GLY A 12 6.69 -2.55 4.59
C GLY A 12 6.69 -2.79 6.10
N ASN A 13 7.47 -2.01 6.86
CA ASN A 13 7.52 -2.15 8.31
C ASN A 13 6.32 -1.45 8.97
N THR A 14 5.25 -2.21 9.12
CA THR A 14 4.01 -1.78 9.79
C THR A 14 4.18 -1.51 11.28
N GLU A 15 5.34 -1.78 11.88
CA GLU A 15 5.64 -1.39 13.26
C GLU A 15 6.04 0.08 13.40
N LEU A 16 6.46 0.72 12.30
CA LEU A 16 6.89 2.11 12.33
C LEU A 16 5.70 3.05 12.55
N PRO A 17 5.85 4.08 13.43
CA PRO A 17 4.77 5.04 13.69
C PRO A 17 4.25 5.73 12.44
N GLY A 18 5.12 6.01 11.47
CA GLY A 18 4.75 6.61 10.18
C GLY A 18 3.86 5.69 9.35
N VAL A 19 4.24 4.42 9.20
CA VAL A 19 3.45 3.42 8.45
C VAL A 19 2.13 3.15 9.15
N LYS A 20 2.11 3.02 10.50
CA LYS A 20 0.86 2.91 11.27
C LYS A 20 -0.07 4.09 11.02
N ALA A 21 0.47 5.32 10.95
CA ALA A 21 -0.32 6.49 10.62
C ALA A 21 -0.90 6.45 9.20
N MET A 22 -0.15 5.94 8.22
CA MET A 22 -0.63 5.75 6.84
C MET A 22 -1.74 4.69 6.76
N VAL A 23 -1.56 3.54 7.42
CA VAL A 23 -2.59 2.48 7.54
C VAL A 23 -3.88 3.05 8.13
N ASN A 24 -3.78 3.79 9.24
CA ASN A 24 -4.93 4.42 9.88
C ASN A 24 -5.62 5.44 8.96
N ARG A 25 -4.87 6.17 8.12
CA ARG A 25 -5.46 7.08 7.13
C ARG A 25 -6.28 6.32 6.09
N LEU A 26 -5.79 5.19 5.59
CA LEU A 26 -6.53 4.34 4.65
C LEU A 26 -7.79 3.76 5.29
N MET A 27 -7.71 3.24 6.51
CA MET A 27 -8.89 2.74 7.23
C MET A 27 -9.96 3.83 7.42
N ASN A 28 -9.55 5.08 7.59
CA ASN A 28 -10.47 6.21 7.71
C ASN A 28 -11.15 6.62 6.40
N GLN A 29 -10.73 6.12 5.23
CA GLN A 29 -11.39 6.40 3.95
C GLN A 29 -12.73 5.68 3.81
N GLY A 30 -12.94 4.58 4.53
CA GLY A 30 -14.20 3.86 4.53
C GLY A 30 -14.12 2.51 5.22
N LYS A 31 -15.27 1.95 5.63
CA LYS A 31 -15.36 0.64 6.30
C LYS A 31 -14.90 -0.53 5.43
N THR A 32 -14.98 -0.36 4.11
CA THR A 32 -14.53 -1.34 3.12
C THR A 32 -13.93 -0.57 1.96
N LEU A 33 -12.76 -1.00 1.50
CA LEU A 33 -12.10 -0.45 0.32
C LEU A 33 -12.10 -1.51 -0.77
N SER A 34 -12.51 -1.10 -1.98
CA SER A 34 -12.25 -1.95 -3.15
C SER A 34 -10.75 -1.94 -3.45
N PRO A 35 -10.23 -2.97 -4.14
CA PRO A 35 -8.83 -3.05 -4.54
C PRO A 35 -8.32 -1.79 -5.26
N GLU A 36 -9.15 -1.19 -6.12
CA GLU A 36 -8.82 0.02 -6.88
C GLU A 36 -8.64 1.23 -5.96
N VAL A 37 -9.60 1.47 -5.07
CA VAL A 37 -9.56 2.58 -4.10
C VAL A 37 -8.39 2.41 -3.13
N PHE A 38 -8.13 1.17 -2.72
CA PHE A 38 -7.01 0.86 -1.84
C PHE A 38 -5.65 1.16 -2.49
N VAL A 39 -5.45 0.75 -3.75
CA VAL A 39 -4.21 1.03 -4.48
C VAL A 39 -4.02 2.53 -4.69
N ASP A 40 -5.07 3.23 -5.11
CA ASP A 40 -5.00 4.68 -5.33
C ASP A 40 -4.68 5.42 -4.02
N GLY A 41 -5.32 5.04 -2.91
CA GLY A 41 -5.00 5.60 -1.60
C GLY A 41 -3.57 5.29 -1.14
N CYS A 42 -3.03 4.12 -1.47
CA CYS A 42 -1.65 3.77 -1.15
C CYS A 42 -0.64 4.62 -1.94
N LEU A 43 -0.90 4.85 -3.22
CA LEU A 43 -0.09 5.73 -4.07
C LEU A 43 -0.09 7.15 -3.50
N ASP A 44 -1.28 7.72 -3.24
CA ASP A 44 -1.44 9.07 -2.67
C ASP A 44 -0.65 9.30 -1.38
N LEU A 45 -0.53 8.27 -0.53
CA LEU A 45 0.14 8.37 0.77
C LEU A 45 1.67 8.27 0.66
N ILE A 46 2.18 7.45 -0.26
CA ILE A 46 3.63 7.30 -0.48
C ILE A 46 4.20 8.56 -1.13
N GLY A 47 3.43 9.21 -2.01
CA GLY A 47 3.78 10.47 -2.64
C GLY A 47 2.90 10.71 -3.87
N PRO A 48 2.94 11.91 -4.47
CA PRO A 48 2.22 12.21 -5.72
C PRO A 48 2.86 11.51 -6.94
N ILE A 49 3.21 10.22 -6.80
CA ILE A 49 3.86 9.42 -7.82
C ILE A 49 2.78 8.97 -8.77
N THR A 50 2.83 9.53 -9.98
CA THR A 50 1.96 9.08 -11.06
C THR A 50 2.62 7.86 -11.70
N VAL A 51 2.19 6.67 -11.29
CA VAL A 51 2.56 5.43 -11.97
C VAL A 51 1.82 5.34 -13.31
N ASP A 52 2.40 4.65 -14.28
CA ASP A 52 1.68 4.42 -15.53
C ASP A 52 0.49 3.45 -15.34
N GLU A 53 -0.41 3.43 -16.32
CA GLU A 53 -1.63 2.61 -16.24
C GLU A 53 -1.32 1.11 -16.16
N GLY A 54 -0.22 0.64 -16.77
CA GLY A 54 0.24 -0.74 -16.71
C GLY A 54 0.66 -1.11 -15.29
N THR A 55 1.57 -0.34 -14.68
CA THR A 55 2.01 -0.51 -13.29
C THR A 55 0.81 -0.47 -12.34
N ARG A 56 -0.09 0.51 -12.50
CA ARG A 56 -1.32 0.60 -11.70
C ARG A 56 -2.17 -0.66 -11.81
N ASN A 57 -2.38 -1.16 -13.03
CA ASN A 57 -3.17 -2.36 -13.27
C ASN A 57 -2.56 -3.61 -12.60
N GLU A 58 -1.23 -3.73 -12.57
CA GLU A 58 -0.56 -4.82 -11.87
C GLU A 58 -0.75 -4.76 -10.35
N LEU A 59 -0.64 -3.56 -9.76
CA LEU A 59 -0.89 -3.34 -8.33
C LEU A 59 -2.35 -3.66 -7.95
N VAL A 60 -3.30 -3.21 -8.77
CA VAL A 60 -4.73 -3.51 -8.60
C VAL A 60 -5.00 -5.01 -8.73
N ALA A 61 -4.45 -5.65 -9.76
CA ALA A 61 -4.59 -7.10 -9.94
C ALA A 61 -3.99 -7.88 -8.76
N HIS A 62 -2.92 -7.36 -8.13
CA HIS A 62 -2.41 -7.93 -6.89
C HIS A 62 -3.43 -7.81 -5.75
N ALA A 63 -3.94 -6.60 -5.50
CA ALA A 63 -4.91 -6.36 -4.44
C ALA A 63 -6.21 -7.18 -4.64
N GLN A 64 -6.65 -7.35 -5.88
CA GLN A 64 -7.85 -8.12 -6.23
C GLN A 64 -7.76 -9.60 -5.84
N ARG A 65 -6.55 -10.21 -5.82
CA ARG A 65 -6.39 -11.62 -5.40
C ARG A 65 -6.84 -11.89 -3.97
N SER A 66 -6.77 -10.88 -3.11
CA SER A 66 -7.20 -10.95 -1.71
C SER A 66 -8.59 -10.32 -1.48
N GLY A 67 -9.24 -9.85 -2.55
CA GLY A 67 -10.55 -9.21 -2.50
C GLY A 67 -10.57 -7.87 -1.76
N ASP A 68 -11.77 -7.41 -1.44
CA ASP A 68 -12.02 -6.16 -0.72
C ASP A 68 -11.31 -6.14 0.64
N LEU A 69 -10.84 -4.95 1.03
CA LEU A 69 -10.23 -4.75 2.34
C LEU A 69 -11.27 -4.27 3.33
N ARG A 70 -11.31 -4.90 4.50
CA ARG A 70 -12.21 -4.57 5.61
C ARG A 70 -11.37 -4.38 6.87
N HIS A 71 -11.94 -3.72 7.88
CA HIS A 71 -11.28 -3.47 9.17
C HIS A 71 -12.30 -3.41 10.32
N GLY A 72 -13.41 -4.14 10.20
CA GLY A 72 -14.47 -4.13 11.22
C GLY A 72 -14.17 -4.95 12.47
N SER A 73 -13.08 -5.73 12.45
CA SER A 73 -12.64 -6.60 13.53
C SER A 73 -11.12 -6.58 13.64
N SER A 74 -10.59 -6.96 14.80
CA SER A 74 -9.15 -7.00 15.05
C SER A 74 -8.39 -7.90 14.06
N ALA A 75 -9.01 -8.99 13.60
CA ALA A 75 -8.44 -9.87 12.58
C ALA A 75 -8.38 -9.18 11.20
N GLU A 76 -9.46 -8.49 10.81
CA GLU A 76 -9.50 -7.72 9.56
C GLU A 76 -8.54 -6.52 9.60
N GLU A 77 -8.41 -5.83 10.73
CA GLU A 77 -7.42 -4.75 10.91
C GLU A 77 -5.99 -5.25 10.75
N THR A 78 -5.68 -6.43 11.31
CA THR A 78 -4.36 -7.06 11.18
C THR A 78 -4.06 -7.39 9.72
N GLU A 79 -5.03 -7.97 9.02
CA GLU A 79 -4.90 -8.30 7.60
C GLU A 79 -4.79 -7.04 6.71
N PHE A 80 -5.59 -6.02 7.00
CA PHE A 80 -5.53 -4.72 6.33
C PHE A 80 -4.14 -4.10 6.48
N THR A 81 -3.60 -4.12 7.70
CA THR A 81 -2.27 -3.60 8.02
C THR A 81 -1.19 -4.33 7.22
N ARG A 82 -1.23 -5.67 7.23
CA ARG A 82 -0.30 -6.52 6.46
C ARG A 82 -0.35 -6.20 4.97
N ARG A 83 -1.55 -6.17 4.38
CA ARG A 83 -1.76 -5.87 2.96
C ARG A 83 -1.30 -4.47 2.57
N THR A 84 -1.46 -3.50 3.46
CA THR A 84 -0.96 -2.13 3.26
C THR A 84 0.56 -2.11 3.19
N GLY A 85 1.25 -2.78 4.12
CA GLY A 85 2.71 -2.88 4.10
C GLY A 85 3.23 -3.53 2.82
N GLU A 86 2.61 -4.62 2.38
CA GLU A 86 2.96 -5.30 1.13
C GLU A 86 2.72 -4.43 -0.10
N MET A 87 1.60 -3.70 -0.14
CA MET A 87 1.33 -2.76 -1.23
C MET A 87 2.37 -1.66 -1.29
N PHE A 88 2.75 -1.10 -0.14
CA PHE A 88 3.78 -0.08 -0.10
C PHE A 88 5.16 -0.60 -0.54
N GLN A 89 5.50 -1.84 -0.20
CA GLN A 89 6.72 -2.49 -0.68
C GLN A 89 6.74 -2.63 -2.21
N MET A 90 5.61 -3.05 -2.79
CA MET A 90 5.51 -3.18 -4.25
C MET A 90 5.63 -1.81 -4.92
N ILE A 91 4.94 -0.79 -4.42
CA ILE A 91 5.03 0.59 -4.95
C ILE A 91 6.48 1.09 -4.87
N ALA A 92 7.16 0.88 -3.73
CA ALA A 92 8.56 1.29 -3.57
C ALA A 92 9.51 0.56 -4.53
N ALA A 93 9.14 -0.64 -5.01
CA ALA A 93 9.92 -1.42 -5.96
C ALA A 93 9.62 -1.06 -7.44
N THR A 94 8.62 -0.21 -7.70
CA THR A 94 8.33 0.28 -9.07
C THR A 94 9.46 1.15 -9.61
N ALA A 95 9.60 1.19 -10.94
CA ALA A 95 10.60 2.03 -11.57
C ALA A 95 10.33 3.52 -11.29
N GLU A 96 9.07 3.91 -11.32
CA GLU A 96 8.59 5.27 -11.11
C GLU A 96 8.99 5.80 -9.74
N PHE A 97 8.88 4.99 -8.68
CA PHE A 97 9.38 5.37 -7.35
C PHE A 97 10.90 5.52 -7.28
N GLN A 98 11.64 4.72 -8.06
CA GLN A 98 13.11 4.69 -8.03
C GLN A 98 13.78 5.75 -8.91
N PHE A 99 13.04 6.32 -9.87
CA PHE A 99 13.53 7.34 -10.81
C PHE A 99 13.02 8.76 -10.51
N GLU A 100 12.19 8.95 -9.48
CA GLU A 100 11.84 10.27 -8.90
C GLU A 100 12.93 10.84 -7.97
#